data_AF-A0A3D5RSI0-F1
#
_entry.id   AF-A0A3D5RSI0-F1
#
_cell.length_a   1.000
_cell.length_b   1.000
_cell.length_c   1.000
_cell.angle_alpha   90.00
_cell.angle_beta   90.00
_cell.angle_gamma   90.00
#
_symmetry.space_group_name_H-M   'P 1'
#
loop_
_entity.id
_entity.type
_entity.pdbx_description
1 polymer ?
#
loop_
_entity_poly.entity_id
_entity_poly.type
_entity_poly.pdbx_seq_one_letter_code
_entity_poly.pdbx_strand_id
1 'polypeptide(L)'
;MRTNPKFIAAVTTALFAGTLGVLIAVAGFGVLRIAEQMLEAVGVLPLRWGENNVGLLMQISGFLSVPAVIWFGLWFFRKAIAGERGLTGYKYKPPN
;
A
#
# COMPACT_ATOMS: atom_id res chain seq x y z
N MET A 1 -29.64 -12.24 -4.45
CA MET A 1 -28.80 -12.24 -3.23
C MET A 1 -28.64 -10.79 -2.78
N ARG A 2 -29.17 -10.40 -1.62
CA ARG A 2 -28.90 -9.06 -1.04
C ARG A 2 -27.47 -9.08 -0.51
N THR A 3 -26.50 -8.80 -1.36
CA THR A 3 -25.11 -8.62 -0.95
C THR A 3 -25.03 -7.43 -0.02
N ASN A 4 -24.56 -7.66 1.21
CA ASN A 4 -24.40 -6.60 2.20
C ASN A 4 -23.36 -5.60 1.67
N PRO A 5 -23.72 -4.35 1.35
CA PRO A 5 -22.84 -3.39 0.70
C PRO A 5 -21.54 -3.20 1.50
N LYS A 6 -21.65 -3.15 2.83
CA LYS A 6 -20.48 -3.07 3.74
C LYS A 6 -19.46 -4.21 3.56
N PHE A 7 -19.93 -5.40 3.18
CA PHE A 7 -19.04 -6.55 2.95
C PHE A 7 -18.28 -6.41 1.62
N ILE A 8 -18.95 -5.95 0.56
CA ILE A 8 -18.30 -5.68 -0.74
C ILE A 8 -17.27 -4.55 -0.58
N ALA A 9 -17.63 -3.45 0.10
CA ALA A 9 -16.71 -2.37 0.39
C ALA A 9 -15.49 -2.83 1.21
N ALA A 10 -15.67 -3.72 2.19
CA ALA A 10 -14.58 -4.28 2.98
C ALA A 10 -13.63 -5.13 2.13
N VAL A 11 -14.16 -6.05 1.31
CA VAL A 11 -13.34 -6.93 0.46
C VAL A 11 -12.58 -6.14 -0.59
N THR A 12 -13.24 -5.19 -1.27
CA THR A 12 -12.59 -4.33 -2.28
C THR A 12 -11.52 -3.44 -1.66
N THR A 13 -11.75 -2.91 -0.47
CA THR A 13 -10.73 -2.14 0.26
C THR A 13 -9.55 -3.01 0.66
N ALA A 14 -9.79 -4.24 1.15
CA ALA A 14 -8.73 -5.15 1.56
C ALA A 14 -7.84 -5.55 0.36
N LEU A 15 -8.45 -5.87 -0.78
CA LEU A 15 -7.72 -6.18 -2.01
C LEU A 15 -6.91 -4.98 -2.49
N PHE A 16 -7.52 -3.79 -2.55
CA PHE A 16 -6.83 -2.57 -2.96
C PHE A 16 -5.66 -2.22 -2.04
N ALA A 17 -5.90 -2.18 -0.73
CA ALA A 17 -4.88 -1.86 0.26
C ALA A 17 -3.74 -2.90 0.27
N GLY A 18 -4.07 -4.18 0.08
CA GLY A 18 -3.10 -5.26 -0.05
C GLY A 18 -2.19 -5.07 -1.26
N THR A 19 -2.77 -4.86 -2.45
CA THR A 19 -1.98 -4.61 -3.68
C THR A 19 -1.13 -3.34 -3.54
N LEU A 20 -1.71 -2.25 -3.03
CA LEU A 20 -1.00 -1.01 -2.79
C LEU A 20 0.18 -1.21 -1.82
N GLY A 21 -0.01 -1.99 -0.76
CA GLY A 21 1.04 -2.27 0.21
C GLY A 21 2.22 -3.03 -0.38
N VAL A 22 1.96 -4.02 -1.22
CA VAL A 22 3.04 -4.72 -1.95
C VAL A 22 3.79 -3.74 -2.85
N LEU A 23 3.10 -2.89 -3.60
CA LEU A 23 3.73 -1.91 -4.49
C LEU A 23 4.59 -0.89 -3.74
N ILE A 24 4.08 -0.36 -2.62
CA ILE A 24 4.83 0.59 -1.78
C ILE A 24 6.06 -0.10 -1.17
N ALA A 25 5.94 -1.33 -0.69
CA ALA A 25 7.07 -2.06 -0.11
C ALA A 25 8.15 -2.35 -1.17
N VAL A 26 7.77 -2.70 -2.40
CA VAL A 26 8.73 -2.92 -3.49
C VAL A 26 9.39 -1.61 -3.92
N ALA A 27 8.62 -0.53 -4.08
CA ALA A 27 9.15 0.78 -4.40
C ALA A 27 10.10 1.31 -3.30
N GLY A 28 9.70 1.18 -2.03
CA GLY A 28 10.50 1.55 -0.87
C GLY A 28 11.82 0.77 -0.79
N PHE A 29 11.80 -0.51 -1.16
CA PHE A 29 13.02 -1.31 -1.20
C PHE A 29 13.99 -0.81 -2.29
N GLY A 30 13.47 -0.43 -3.46
CA GLY A 30 14.27 0.18 -4.52
C GLY A 30 14.93 1.50 -4.07
N VAL A 31 14.18 2.36 -3.37
CA VAL A 31 14.72 3.62 -2.82
C VAL A 31 15.80 3.35 -1.76
N LEU A 32 15.56 2.40 -0.85
CA LEU A 32 16.55 2.01 0.16
C LEU A 32 17.84 1.46 -0.46
N ARG A 33 17.72 0.70 -1.56
CA ARG A 33 18.89 0.20 -2.29
C ARG A 33 19.72 1.32 -2.91
N ILE A 34 19.08 2.31 -3.53
CA ILE A 34 19.78 3.46 -4.09
C ILE A 34 20.47 4.26 -2.97
N ALA A 35 19.77 4.53 -1.86
CA ALA A 35 20.33 5.24 -0.72
C ALA A 35 21.51 4.49 -0.10
N GLU A 36 21.43 3.18 0.01
CA GLU A 36 22.51 2.32 0.49
C GLU A 36 23.75 2.41 -0.39
N GLN A 37 23.61 2.29 -1.72
CA GLN A 37 24.72 2.46 -2.65
C GLN A 37 25.36 3.86 -2.56
N MET A 38 24.55 4.91 -2.33
CA MET A 38 25.07 6.26 -2.10
C MET A 38 25.87 6.35 -0.79
N LEU A 39 25.40 5.70 0.29
CA LEU A 39 26.09 5.67 1.58
C LEU A 39 27.40 4.85 1.53
N GLU A 40 27.43 3.77 0.75
CA GLU A 40 28.67 3.04 0.46
C GLU A 40 29.67 3.91 -0.31
N ALA A 41 29.20 4.67 -1.31
CA ALA A 41 30.06 5.55 -2.11
C ALA A 41 30.70 6.69 -1.29
N VAL A 42 30.02 7.14 -0.22
CA VAL A 42 30.54 8.17 0.71
C VAL A 42 31.38 7.55 1.85
N GLY A 43 31.46 6.21 1.93
CA GLY A 43 32.23 5.49 2.94
C GLY A 43 31.54 5.40 4.31
N VAL A 44 30.25 5.70 4.38
CA VAL A 44 29.46 5.57 5.63
C VAL A 44 29.11 4.10 5.90
N LEU A 45 28.85 3.34 4.84
CA LEU A 45 28.61 1.89 4.91
C LEU A 45 29.81 1.11 4.35
N PRO A 46 30.10 -0.08 4.92
CA PRO A 46 31.11 -0.96 4.35
C PRO A 46 30.65 -1.50 2.98
N LEU A 47 31.59 -1.80 2.10
CA LEU A 47 31.28 -2.34 0.77
C LEU A 47 30.38 -3.57 0.84
N ARG A 48 29.36 -3.60 -0.03
CA ARG A 48 28.40 -4.71 -0.18
C ARG A 48 27.58 -4.99 1.07
N TRP A 49 27.40 -3.99 1.93
CA TRP A 49 26.59 -4.13 3.14
C TRP A 49 25.15 -4.53 2.81
N GLY A 50 24.52 -3.90 1.82
CA GLY A 50 23.15 -4.20 1.43
C GLY A 50 23.00 -5.56 0.74
N GLU A 51 24.05 -6.08 0.09
CA GLU A 51 24.07 -7.45 -0.43
C GLU A 51 24.14 -8.49 0.69
N ASN A 52 24.86 -8.17 1.77
CA ASN A 52 24.97 -9.05 2.93
C ASN A 52 23.73 -8.98 3.85
N ASN A 53 22.96 -7.88 3.78
CA ASN A 53 21.84 -7.59 4.67
C ASN A 53 20.49 -7.39 3.94
N VAL A 54 20.27 -8.09 2.82
CA VAL A 54 19.04 -7.96 2.00
C VAL A 54 17.77 -8.17 2.83
N GLY A 55 17.77 -9.17 3.72
CA GLY A 55 16.60 -9.47 4.56
C GLY A 55 16.24 -8.31 5.49
N LEU A 56 17.25 -7.62 6.03
CA LEU A 56 17.06 -6.46 6.89
C LEU A 56 16.50 -5.26 6.09
N LEU A 57 17.05 -5.00 4.90
CA LEU A 57 16.52 -3.97 3.98
C LEU A 57 15.05 -4.23 3.61
N MET A 58 14.69 -5.49 3.37
CA MET A 58 13.31 -5.88 3.06
C MET A 58 12.38 -5.68 4.26
N GLN A 59 12.82 -6.02 5.49
CA GLN A 59 12.05 -5.79 6.71
C GLN A 59 11.83 -4.30 6.97
N ILE A 60 12.87 -3.47 6.82
CA ILE A 60 12.76 -2.02 6.97
C ILE A 60 11.78 -1.46 5.94
N SER A 61 11.90 -1.87 4.67
CA SER A 61 10.97 -1.43 3.63
C SER A 61 9.52 -1.80 3.94
N GLY A 62 9.30 -3.06 4.35
CA GLY A 62 7.99 -3.54 4.75
C GLY A 62 7.44 -2.72 5.92
N PHE A 63 8.23 -2.50 6.96
CA PHE A 63 7.82 -1.72 8.14
C PHE A 63 7.48 -0.27 7.79
N LEU A 64 8.30 0.39 6.96
CA LEU A 64 8.06 1.77 6.51
C LEU A 64 6.80 1.89 5.64
N SER A 65 6.41 0.83 4.94
CA SER A 65 5.20 0.82 4.11
C SER A 65 3.90 0.72 4.93
N VAL A 66 3.93 0.12 6.13
CA VAL A 66 2.73 -0.17 6.95
C VAL A 66 1.91 1.09 7.28
N PRO A 67 2.48 2.21 7.76
CA PRO A 67 1.71 3.43 8.04
C PRO A 67 1.01 3.98 6.79
N ALA A 68 1.68 3.96 5.63
CA ALA A 68 1.11 4.43 4.38
C ALA A 68 -0.08 3.57 3.94
N VAL A 69 0.06 2.24 4.06
CA VAL A 69 -1.00 1.29 3.72
C VAL A 69 -2.21 1.43 4.63
N ILE A 70 -2.00 1.57 5.94
CA ILE A 70 -3.09 1.78 6.91
C ILE A 70 -3.83 3.09 6.59
N TRP A 71 -3.10 4.17 6.35
CA TRP A 71 -3.69 5.46 6.01
C TRP A 71 -4.51 5.41 4.73
N PHE A 72 -3.93 4.87 3.65
CA PHE A 72 -4.64 4.73 2.37
C PHE A 72 -5.82 3.77 2.46
N GLY A 73 -5.71 2.67 3.20
CA GLY A 73 -6.80 1.74 3.44
C GLY A 73 -7.98 2.41 4.15
N LEU A 74 -7.71 3.19 5.21
CA LEU A 74 -8.74 3.96 5.92
C LEU A 74 -9.40 5.02 5.05
N TRP A 75 -8.60 5.74 4.26
CA TRP A 75 -9.10 6.77 3.34
C TRP A 75 -9.97 6.16 2.24
N PHE A 76 -9.51 5.06 1.63
CA PHE A 76 -10.23 4.35 0.58
C PHE A 76 -11.53 3.73 1.10
N PHE A 77 -11.52 3.14 2.30
CA PHE A 77 -12.72 2.62 2.95
C PHE A 77 -13.80 3.69 3.11
N ARG A 78 -13.41 4.90 3.56
CA ARG A 78 -14.33 6.04 3.69
C ARG A 78 -14.91 6.45 2.34
N LYS A 79 -14.09 6.43 1.27
CA LYS A 79 -14.54 6.73 -0.10
C LYS A 79 -15.47 5.64 -0.65
N ALA A 80 -15.18 4.36 -0.40
CA ALA A 80 -16.01 3.24 -0.82
C ALA A 80 -17.41 3.29 -0.18
N ILE A 81 -17.49 3.57 1.14
CA ILE A 81 -18.78 3.76 1.83
C ILE A 81 -19.56 4.95 1.25
N ALA A 82 -18.87 6.05 0.95
CA ALA A 82 -19.52 7.22 0.35
C ALA A 82 -20.07 6.91 -1.05
N GLY A 83 -19.33 6.15 -1.86
CA GLY A 83 -19.77 5.68 -3.17
C GLY A 83 -20.98 4.75 -3.10
N GLU A 84 -20.99 3.79 -2.17
CA GLU A 84 -22.13 2.88 -1.99
C GLU A 84 -23.38 3.60 -1.47
N ARG A 85 -23.24 4.59 -0.57
CA ARG A 85 -24.36 5.44 -0.12
C ARG A 85 -24.96 6.27 -1.27
N GLY A 86 -24.13 6.74 -2.19
CA GLY A 86 -24.59 7.43 -3.40
C GLY A 86 -25.39 6.51 -4.33
N LEU A 87 -24.98 5.25 -4.46
CA LEU A 87 -25.64 4.25 -5.31
C LEU A 87 -26.92 3.67 -4.69
N THR A 88 -27.08 3.68 -3.36
CA THR A 88 -28.32 3.21 -2.71
C THR A 88 -29.58 4.02 -3.09
N GLY A 89 -29.45 5.20 -3.67
CA GLY A 89 -30.56 5.97 -4.26
C GLY A 89 -30.86 5.66 -5.73
N TYR A 90 -29.92 5.07 -6.47
CA TYR A 90 -30.05 4.82 -7.91
C TYR A 90 -30.44 3.36 -8.17
N LYS A 91 -31.74 3.08 -8.13
CA LYS A 91 -32.26 1.75 -8.46
C LYS A 91 -32.33 1.48 -9.98
N TYR A 92 -32.18 2.48 -10.86
CA TYR A 92 -32.50 2.32 -12.30
C TYR A 92 -31.72 3.15 -13.36
N LYS A 93 -30.60 3.84 -13.08
CA LYS A 93 -29.77 4.41 -14.17
C LYS A 93 -28.36 4.84 -13.72
N PRO A 94 -27.28 4.46 -14.42
CA PRO A 94 -25.97 5.09 -14.23
C PRO A 94 -26.00 6.54 -14.77
N PRO A 95 -25.35 7.52 -14.10
CA PRO A 95 -25.17 8.85 -14.66
C PRO A 95 -24.15 8.79 -15.80
N ASN A 96 -24.50 9.42 -16.94
CA ASN A 96 -23.60 9.65 -18.08
C ASN A 96 -22.46 10.60 -17.72
#